data_AF-A0A4S4EDL7-F1
#
_entry.id   AF-A0A4S4EDL7-F1
#
_cell.length_a   1.000
_cell.length_b   1.000
_cell.length_c   1.000
_cell.angle_alpha   90.00
_cell.angle_beta   90.00
_cell.angle_gamma   90.00
#
_symmetry.space_group_name_H-M   'P 1'
#
loop_
_entity.id
_entity.type
_entity.pdbx_description
1 polymer ?
#
loop_
_entity_poly.entity_id
_entity_poly.type
_entity_poly.pdbx_seq_one_letter_code
_entity_poly.pdbx_strand_id
1 'polypeptide(L)'
;MGSCWKNNGAACDGDVVTDVTRYSEMIINPQTPAWCSSTSLGNCPPFHITPNNTKIYRNNTANFPYTAYHYYCAPGNARHLEKPYSTCDPYSNPQAQELLQLLPHPIWAEYGYPTKQGDGWVGDARTWELDVGGLSSRLYFYQDPGTAPARRIWTSLDVGTEIFVSDKDEVAEWTLSDFDVILTSPTT
;
A
#
# COMPACT_ATOMS: atom_id res chain seq x y z
N MET A 1 -4.49 5.35 -1.32
CA MET A 1 -4.85 5.48 -2.76
C MET A 1 -5.49 4.18 -3.20
N GLY A 2 -6.63 4.25 -3.86
CA GLY A 2 -7.33 3.08 -4.40
C GLY A 2 -7.47 3.14 -5.92
N SER A 3 -7.49 1.97 -6.55
CA SER A 3 -7.63 1.79 -8.00
C SER A 3 -8.03 0.36 -8.34
N CYS A 4 -8.26 0.08 -9.63
CA CYS A 4 -8.55 -1.24 -10.15
C CYS A 4 -7.84 -1.47 -11.49
N TRP A 5 -7.21 -2.64 -11.65
CA TRP A 5 -6.81 -3.19 -12.94
C TRP A 5 -6.76 -4.72 -12.90
N LYS A 6 -6.66 -5.40 -14.05
CA LYS A 6 -6.57 -6.87 -14.11
C LYS A 6 -5.12 -7.32 -13.99
N ASN A 7 -4.87 -8.55 -13.53
CA ASN A 7 -3.50 -9.11 -13.45
C ASN A 7 -2.81 -9.23 -14.82
N ASN A 8 -3.57 -9.17 -15.92
CA ASN A 8 -3.05 -9.16 -17.29
C ASN A 8 -2.77 -7.75 -17.85
N GLY A 9 -2.92 -6.71 -17.03
CA GLY A 9 -2.68 -5.31 -17.39
C GLY A 9 -3.86 -4.58 -18.04
N ALA A 10 -4.96 -5.26 -18.33
CA ALA A 10 -6.17 -4.60 -18.81
C ALA A 10 -6.82 -3.74 -17.71
N ALA A 11 -7.59 -2.73 -18.13
CA ALA A 11 -8.44 -1.98 -17.22
C ALA A 11 -9.55 -2.89 -16.63
N CYS A 12 -10.01 -2.56 -15.42
CA CYS A 12 -11.18 -3.21 -14.86
C CYS A 12 -12.45 -2.88 -15.64
N ASP A 13 -13.39 -3.82 -15.69
CA ASP A 13 -14.65 -3.70 -16.43
C ASP A 13 -15.89 -4.14 -15.60
N GLY A 14 -15.71 -4.35 -14.30
CA GLY A 14 -16.76 -4.80 -13.38
C GLY A 14 -16.82 -6.32 -13.22
N ASP A 15 -15.89 -7.08 -13.82
CA ASP A 15 -15.82 -8.53 -13.69
C ASP A 15 -15.28 -8.95 -12.32
N VAL A 16 -16.15 -9.53 -11.49
CA VAL A 16 -15.83 -10.01 -10.14
C VAL A 16 -14.76 -11.09 -10.08
N VAL A 17 -14.46 -11.77 -11.19
CA VAL A 17 -13.46 -12.85 -11.27
C VAL A 17 -12.10 -12.32 -11.66
N THR A 18 -12.04 -11.39 -12.62
CA THR A 18 -10.77 -10.95 -13.23
C THR A 18 -10.31 -9.57 -12.77
N ASP A 19 -11.22 -8.72 -12.31
CA ASP A 19 -10.85 -7.44 -11.70
C ASP A 19 -10.09 -7.65 -10.40
N VAL A 20 -9.17 -6.73 -10.14
CA VAL A 20 -8.43 -6.68 -8.89
C VAL A 20 -8.43 -5.25 -8.38
N THR A 21 -9.05 -5.06 -7.22
CA THR A 21 -9.02 -3.79 -6.51
C THR A 21 -7.70 -3.68 -5.76
N ARG A 22 -7.07 -2.51 -5.80
CA ARG A 22 -5.73 -2.30 -5.26
C ARG A 22 -5.64 -1.06 -4.41
N TYR A 23 -4.98 -1.22 -3.28
CA TYR A 23 -4.79 -0.13 -2.34
C TYR A 23 -3.34 -0.02 -1.88
N SER A 24 -2.89 1.22 -1.73
CA SER A 24 -1.71 1.57 -0.94
C SER A 24 -2.09 2.53 0.17
N GLU A 25 -1.75 2.16 1.40
CA GLU A 25 -2.22 2.79 2.63
C GLU A 25 -1.03 3.10 3.54
N MET A 26 -1.09 4.22 4.26
CA MET A 26 -0.12 4.56 5.31
C MET A 26 -0.83 4.53 6.66
N ILE A 27 -0.41 3.64 7.55
CA ILE A 27 -0.99 3.50 8.89
C ILE A 27 -0.17 4.34 9.87
N ILE A 28 -0.78 5.35 10.47
CA ILE A 28 -0.08 6.27 11.38
C ILE A 28 -0.18 5.89 12.86
N ASN A 29 -1.01 4.89 13.21
CA ASN A 29 -1.11 4.42 14.59
C ASN A 29 0.26 3.90 15.08
N PRO A 30 0.86 4.50 16.13
CA PRO A 30 2.19 4.13 16.60
C PRO A 30 2.28 2.71 17.17
N GLN A 31 1.14 2.10 17.52
CA GLN A 31 1.09 0.75 18.07
C GLN A 31 1.02 -0.32 16.98
N THR A 32 0.82 0.05 15.71
CA THR A 32 0.78 -0.91 14.61
C THR A 32 2.17 -1.50 14.37
N PRO A 33 2.37 -2.82 14.59
CA PRO A 33 3.67 -3.45 14.40
C PRO A 33 3.95 -3.69 12.91
N ALA A 34 5.21 -3.88 12.53
CA ALA A 34 5.53 -4.41 11.19
C ALA A 34 5.31 -5.94 11.18
N TRP A 35 4.34 -6.43 10.42
CA TRP A 35 4.17 -7.87 10.19
C TRP A 35 5.10 -8.38 9.08
N CYS A 36 5.47 -7.51 8.15
CA CYS A 36 6.58 -7.74 7.25
C CYS A 36 7.90 -7.73 8.04
N SER A 37 8.61 -8.86 8.00
CA SER A 37 9.89 -9.03 8.69
C SER A 37 10.77 -10.06 7.99
N SER A 38 12.04 -10.12 8.37
CA SER A 38 13.00 -11.11 7.85
C SER A 38 12.61 -12.56 8.16
N THR A 39 11.75 -12.78 9.17
CA THR A 39 11.23 -14.10 9.55
C THR A 39 9.79 -14.33 9.08
N SER A 40 9.15 -13.34 8.47
CA SER A 40 7.75 -13.40 8.01
C SER A 40 7.60 -12.79 6.61
N LEU A 41 8.43 -13.27 5.68
CA LEU A 41 8.51 -12.76 4.30
C LEU A 41 7.20 -12.84 3.51
N GLY A 42 6.27 -13.71 3.89
CA GLY A 42 4.95 -13.81 3.27
C GLY A 42 4.10 -12.54 3.41
N ASN A 43 4.41 -11.71 4.42
CA ASN A 43 3.78 -10.42 4.69
C ASN A 43 4.49 -9.25 3.99
N CYS A 44 5.57 -9.51 3.23
CA CYS A 44 6.38 -8.50 2.58
C CYS A 44 6.17 -8.50 1.06
N PRO A 45 6.18 -7.33 0.40
CA PRO A 45 6.23 -7.28 -1.05
C PRO A 45 7.52 -7.95 -1.55
N PRO A 46 7.53 -8.58 -2.74
CA PRO A 46 8.70 -9.30 -3.25
C PRO A 46 9.97 -8.46 -3.34
N PHE A 47 9.83 -7.15 -3.59
CA PHE A 47 10.93 -6.20 -3.61
C PHE A 47 10.46 -4.78 -3.27
N HIS A 48 11.42 -3.96 -2.87
CA HIS A 48 11.32 -2.51 -2.73
C HIS A 48 12.09 -1.84 -3.88
N ILE A 49 11.59 -0.71 -4.39
CA ILE A 49 12.31 0.12 -5.38
C ILE A 49 12.66 1.44 -4.69
N THR A 50 13.95 1.74 -4.60
CA THR A 50 14.44 3.02 -4.04
C THR A 50 14.16 4.19 -4.99
N PRO A 51 14.27 5.45 -4.53
CA PRO A 51 14.14 6.62 -5.42
C PRO A 51 15.09 6.59 -6.64
N ASN A 52 16.27 5.99 -6.48
CA ASN A 52 17.27 5.81 -7.55
C ASN A 52 17.01 4.57 -8.43
N ASN A 53 15.81 3.99 -8.39
CA ASN A 53 15.40 2.80 -9.15
C ASN A 53 16.19 1.52 -8.82
N THR A 54 16.82 1.46 -7.64
CA THR A 54 17.46 0.23 -7.17
C THR A 54 16.42 -0.72 -6.63
N LYS A 55 16.36 -1.93 -7.20
CA LYS A 55 15.50 -3.00 -6.71
C LYS A 55 16.19 -3.76 -5.57
N ILE A 56 15.55 -3.81 -4.40
CA ILE A 56 16.00 -4.56 -3.23
C ILE A 56 14.99 -5.67 -2.96
N TYR A 57 15.39 -6.92 -3.15
CA TYR A 57 14.52 -8.08 -2.90
C TYR A 57 14.33 -8.32 -1.40
N ARG A 58 13.15 -8.81 -1.01
CA ARG A 58 12.81 -9.13 0.40
C ARG A 58 13.70 -10.20 1.04
N ASN A 59 14.50 -10.93 0.26
CA ASN A 59 15.46 -11.90 0.78
C ASN A 59 16.82 -11.26 1.10
N ASN A 60 17.06 -10.01 0.66
CA ASN A 60 18.24 -9.23 1.07
C ASN A 60 17.98 -8.61 2.44
N THR A 61 18.09 -9.43 3.48
CA THR A 61 17.75 -9.07 4.86
C THR A 61 18.56 -7.89 5.41
N ALA A 62 19.74 -7.64 4.85
CA ALA A 62 20.60 -6.53 5.25
C ALA A 62 20.12 -5.16 4.76
N ASN A 63 19.32 -5.10 3.69
CA ASN A 63 18.97 -3.84 3.02
C ASN A 63 17.48 -3.64 2.80
N PHE A 64 16.67 -4.70 2.85
CA PHE A 64 15.23 -4.56 2.66
C PHE A 64 14.60 -3.80 3.84
N PRO A 65 13.79 -2.76 3.60
CA PRO A 65 13.27 -1.90 4.65
C PRO A 65 12.02 -2.51 5.29
N TYR A 66 12.16 -3.64 6.00
CA TYR A 66 11.03 -4.37 6.59
C TYR A 66 10.11 -3.48 7.44
N THR A 67 10.70 -2.62 8.28
CA THR A 67 9.99 -1.71 9.19
C THR A 67 9.19 -0.62 8.49
N ALA A 68 9.37 -0.44 7.18
CA ALA A 68 8.60 0.50 6.39
C ALA A 68 7.26 -0.08 5.90
N TYR A 69 7.08 -1.39 6.02
CA TYR A 69 5.90 -2.13 5.59
C TYR A 69 5.21 -2.77 6.79
N HIS A 70 3.92 -2.52 6.93
CA HIS A 70 3.09 -3.30 7.84
C HIS A 70 2.83 -4.68 7.22
N TYR A 71 2.17 -4.70 6.08
CA TYR A 71 1.65 -5.91 5.45
C TYR A 71 1.48 -5.73 3.93
N TYR A 72 1.81 -6.78 3.19
CA TYR A 72 1.46 -6.94 1.79
C TYR A 72 0.65 -8.22 1.64
N CYS A 73 -0.49 -8.11 0.97
CA CYS A 73 -1.25 -9.26 0.53
C CYS A 73 -1.49 -9.21 -0.98
N ALA A 74 -1.28 -10.36 -1.60
CA ALA A 74 -1.40 -10.54 -3.03
C ALA A 74 -2.86 -10.78 -3.46
N PRO A 75 -3.19 -10.56 -4.74
CA PRO A 75 -4.53 -10.85 -5.22
C PRO A 75 -4.80 -12.34 -5.31
N GLY A 76 -5.96 -12.75 -4.78
CA GLY A 76 -6.36 -14.17 -4.71
C GLY A 76 -6.52 -14.84 -6.08
N ASN A 77 -6.70 -14.06 -7.15
CA ASN A 77 -6.79 -14.54 -8.53
C ASN A 77 -5.45 -14.47 -9.30
N ALA A 78 -4.32 -14.22 -8.62
CA ALA A 78 -2.99 -14.27 -9.23
C ALA A 78 -2.59 -15.70 -9.61
N ARG A 79 -1.94 -15.87 -10.77
CA ARG A 79 -1.59 -17.21 -11.29
C ARG A 79 -0.17 -17.66 -10.95
N HIS A 80 0.71 -16.71 -10.64
CA HIS A 80 2.16 -16.95 -10.53
C HIS A 80 2.77 -16.26 -9.29
N LEU A 81 2.11 -16.35 -8.14
CA LEU A 81 2.65 -15.80 -6.90
C LEU A 81 3.92 -16.53 -6.45
N GLU A 82 4.96 -15.74 -6.12
CA GLU A 82 6.22 -16.26 -5.60
C GLU A 82 6.10 -16.54 -4.09
N LYS A 83 6.26 -17.80 -3.70
CA LYS A 83 6.25 -18.19 -2.28
C LYS A 83 7.48 -17.66 -1.53
N PRO A 84 7.36 -17.27 -0.25
CA PRO A 84 6.11 -17.22 0.52
C PRO A 84 5.25 -16.00 0.15
N TYR A 85 3.94 -16.12 0.25
CA TYR A 85 3.00 -15.02 0.04
C TYR A 85 1.80 -15.18 0.97
N SER A 86 1.13 -14.07 1.26
CA SER A 86 -0.22 -14.03 1.80
C SER A 86 -1.18 -13.48 0.74
N THR A 87 -2.45 -13.88 0.79
CA THR A 87 -3.52 -13.32 -0.05
C THR A 87 -4.46 -12.48 0.80
N CYS A 88 -5.05 -11.45 0.21
CA CYS A 88 -5.99 -10.60 0.95
C CYS A 88 -7.26 -11.37 1.33
N ASP A 89 -7.91 -10.95 2.42
CA ASP A 89 -9.16 -11.56 2.88
C ASP A 89 -10.26 -11.39 1.82
N PRO A 90 -10.92 -12.48 1.38
CA PRO A 90 -11.99 -12.42 0.39
C PRO A 90 -13.32 -11.89 0.94
N TYR A 91 -13.49 -11.79 2.26
CA TYR A 91 -14.75 -11.39 2.89
C TYR A 91 -15.11 -9.92 2.63
N SER A 92 -14.11 -9.04 2.61
CA SER A 92 -14.35 -7.58 2.57
C SER A 92 -14.74 -7.05 1.18
N ASN A 93 -14.50 -7.80 0.10
CA ASN A 93 -14.77 -7.36 -1.27
C ASN A 93 -15.13 -8.55 -2.17
N PRO A 94 -16.19 -8.48 -3.01
CA PRO A 94 -16.50 -9.53 -3.98
C PRO A 94 -15.42 -9.76 -5.03
N GLN A 95 -14.59 -8.76 -5.33
CA GLN A 95 -13.45 -8.85 -6.24
C GLN A 95 -12.17 -9.20 -5.46
N ALA A 96 -11.19 -9.79 -6.16
CA ALA A 96 -9.87 -9.99 -5.58
C ALA A 96 -9.24 -8.65 -5.19
N GLN A 97 -8.49 -8.63 -4.10
CA GLN A 97 -7.84 -7.44 -3.56
C GLN A 97 -6.33 -7.61 -3.53
N GLU A 98 -5.59 -6.52 -3.71
CA GLU A 98 -4.16 -6.44 -3.41
C GLU A 98 -3.89 -5.21 -2.54
N LEU A 99 -3.25 -5.40 -1.39
CA LEU A 99 -3.02 -4.34 -0.42
C LEU A 99 -1.54 -4.18 -0.13
N LEU A 100 -1.12 -2.92 -0.02
CA LEU A 100 0.16 -2.52 0.54
C LEU A 100 -0.07 -1.53 1.68
N GLN A 101 0.10 -2.04 2.90
CA GLN A 101 0.02 -1.25 4.11
C GLN A 101 1.43 -0.86 4.55
N LEU A 102 1.67 0.44 4.60
CA LEU A 102 2.95 1.07 4.91
C LEU A 102 2.93 1.60 6.34
N LEU A 103 4.13 1.76 6.90
CA LEU A 103 4.35 2.39 8.19
C LEU A 103 5.24 3.63 8.04
N PRO A 104 5.10 4.63 8.92
CA PRO A 104 5.98 5.78 8.97
C PRO A 104 7.44 5.36 9.01
N HIS A 105 8.24 5.85 8.06
CA HIS A 105 9.62 5.43 7.89
C HIS A 105 10.43 6.46 7.10
N PRO A 106 11.73 6.68 7.40
CA PRO A 106 12.54 7.68 6.70
C PRO A 106 12.65 7.47 5.18
N ILE A 107 12.42 6.26 4.70
CA ILE A 107 12.47 5.94 3.27
C ILE A 107 11.33 6.58 2.47
N TRP A 108 10.27 7.05 3.14
CA TRP A 108 9.15 7.75 2.53
C TRP A 108 9.31 9.27 2.55
N ALA A 109 10.38 9.79 3.16
CA ALA A 109 10.57 11.22 3.40
C ALA A 109 10.59 12.05 2.11
N GLU A 110 11.14 11.50 1.01
CA GLU A 110 11.17 12.19 -0.30
C GLU A 110 9.77 12.46 -0.86
N TYR A 111 8.78 11.68 -0.45
CA TYR A 111 7.38 11.86 -0.83
C TYR A 111 6.58 12.66 0.20
N GLY A 112 7.23 13.20 1.23
CA GLY A 112 6.61 13.99 2.30
C GLY A 112 5.84 13.20 3.36
N TYR A 113 5.83 11.87 3.28
CA TYR A 113 5.11 11.00 4.22
C TYR A 113 5.75 10.97 5.62
N PRO A 114 4.97 10.62 6.66
CA PRO A 114 5.47 10.41 8.02
C PRO A 114 6.74 9.54 8.08
N THR A 115 7.71 9.96 8.88
CA THR A 115 9.02 9.29 8.95
C THR A 115 9.23 8.51 10.24
N LYS A 116 8.39 8.76 11.26
CA LYS A 116 8.45 8.13 12.57
C LYS A 116 7.06 7.71 13.02
N GLN A 117 6.97 6.55 13.66
CA GLN A 117 5.72 6.11 14.27
C GLN A 117 5.27 7.13 15.32
N GLY A 118 3.97 7.49 15.29
CA GLY A 118 3.40 8.51 16.16
C GLY A 118 3.36 9.91 15.54
N ASP A 119 4.05 10.14 14.42
CA ASP A 119 3.87 11.37 13.64
C ASP A 119 2.41 11.50 13.19
N GLY A 120 1.76 12.59 13.59
CA GLY A 120 0.35 12.84 13.25
C GLY A 120 -0.66 12.09 14.12
N TRP A 121 -0.20 11.47 15.22
CA TRP A 121 -1.08 10.79 16.16
C TRP A 121 -1.71 11.77 17.17
N VAL A 122 -2.49 11.25 18.11
CA VAL A 122 -3.19 12.04 19.13
C VAL A 122 -2.23 12.97 19.88
N GLY A 123 -2.53 14.28 19.86
CA GLY A 123 -1.70 15.32 20.47
C GLY A 123 -0.66 15.96 19.54
N ASP A 124 -0.56 15.51 18.29
CA ASP A 124 0.41 15.96 17.30
C ASP A 124 -0.32 16.38 16.01
N ALA A 125 -0.95 17.56 16.07
CA ALA A 125 -1.56 18.17 14.90
C ALA A 125 -0.46 18.68 13.96
N ARG A 126 -0.41 18.13 12.75
CA ARG A 126 0.53 18.54 11.71
C ARG A 126 -0.08 18.44 10.34
N THR A 127 0.46 19.25 9.42
CA THR A 127 0.12 19.24 8.00
C THR A 127 1.21 18.51 7.22
N TRP A 128 0.83 17.77 6.20
CA TRP A 128 1.77 17.15 5.26
C TRP A 128 1.47 17.59 3.84
N GLU A 129 2.53 17.85 3.08
CA GLU A 129 2.49 17.88 1.62
C GLU A 129 2.94 16.51 1.13
N LEU A 130 2.02 15.74 0.53
CA LEU A 130 2.27 14.36 0.14
C LEU A 130 2.35 14.21 -1.39
N ASP A 131 3.49 13.72 -1.90
CA ASP A 131 3.58 13.22 -3.26
C ASP A 131 3.03 11.79 -3.34
N VAL A 132 1.71 11.69 -3.23
CA VAL A 132 0.98 10.41 -3.22
C VAL A 132 1.17 9.65 -4.53
N GLY A 133 1.22 10.36 -5.67
CA GLY A 133 1.44 9.77 -6.99
C GLY A 133 2.86 9.22 -7.15
N GLY A 134 3.86 9.99 -6.71
CA GLY A 134 5.27 9.60 -6.70
C GLY A 134 5.50 8.33 -5.90
N LEU A 135 5.00 8.26 -4.65
CA LEU A 135 5.11 7.04 -3.83
C LEU A 135 4.42 5.84 -4.49
N SER A 136 3.13 5.97 -4.82
CA SER A 136 2.34 4.85 -5.36
C SER A 136 2.83 4.35 -6.72
N SER A 137 3.53 5.17 -7.50
CA SER A 137 4.17 4.73 -8.75
C SER A 137 5.31 3.72 -8.56
N ARG A 138 5.95 3.72 -7.38
CA ARG A 138 7.13 2.89 -7.07
C ARG A 138 6.81 1.66 -6.24
N LEU A 139 5.65 1.63 -5.60
CA LEU A 139 5.20 0.48 -4.85
C LEU A 139 5.01 -0.73 -5.78
N TYR A 140 5.30 -1.90 -5.22
CA TYR A 140 5.08 -3.17 -5.88
C TYR A 140 3.58 -3.39 -6.08
N PHE A 141 3.16 -3.83 -7.26
CA PHE A 141 1.83 -4.40 -7.45
C PHE A 141 1.97 -5.56 -8.42
N TYR A 142 1.29 -6.65 -8.12
CA TYR A 142 1.38 -7.90 -8.83
C TYR A 142 0.82 -7.75 -10.24
N GLN A 143 1.51 -8.41 -11.16
CA GLN A 143 1.08 -8.59 -12.53
C GLN A 143 1.51 -9.98 -13.00
N ASP A 144 0.65 -10.69 -13.73
CA ASP A 144 0.97 -12.01 -14.28
C ASP A 144 2.18 -11.87 -15.24
N PRO A 145 3.24 -12.69 -15.10
CA PRO A 145 4.40 -12.65 -15.99
C PRO A 145 4.01 -12.80 -17.46
N GLY A 146 4.68 -12.05 -18.34
CA GLY A 146 4.46 -12.12 -19.79
C GLY A 146 3.23 -11.36 -20.29
N THR A 147 2.51 -10.66 -19.42
CA THR A 147 1.36 -9.81 -19.80
C THR A 147 1.78 -8.37 -20.11
N ALA A 148 0.92 -7.61 -20.79
CA ALA A 148 1.19 -6.22 -21.11
C ALA A 148 1.21 -5.37 -19.82
N PRO A 149 2.15 -4.42 -19.64
CA PRO A 149 2.19 -3.58 -18.44
C PRO A 149 0.86 -2.85 -18.19
N ALA A 150 0.34 -2.94 -16.95
CA ALA A 150 -0.85 -2.20 -16.56
C ALA A 150 -0.59 -0.68 -16.61
N ARG A 151 -1.54 0.07 -17.18
CA ARG A 151 -1.59 1.52 -16.97
C ARG A 151 -2.23 1.80 -15.61
N ARG A 152 -1.43 2.21 -14.62
CA ARG A 152 -1.91 2.54 -13.28
C ARG A 152 -2.62 3.90 -13.28
N ILE A 153 -3.94 3.89 -13.16
CA ILE A 153 -4.77 5.10 -13.04
C ILE A 153 -5.40 5.07 -11.65
N TRP A 154 -4.90 5.91 -10.75
CA TRP A 154 -5.45 6.01 -9.40
C TRP A 154 -6.77 6.78 -9.41
N THR A 155 -7.83 6.16 -8.89
CA THR A 155 -9.20 6.70 -8.98
C THR A 155 -9.74 7.23 -7.65
N SER A 156 -9.13 6.86 -6.53
CA SER A 156 -9.52 7.34 -5.20
C SER A 156 -8.33 7.73 -4.32
N LEU A 157 -8.60 8.74 -3.50
CA LEU A 157 -7.82 9.08 -2.33
C LEU A 157 -8.72 8.89 -1.12
N ASP A 158 -8.34 7.96 -0.26
CA ASP A 158 -9.13 7.52 0.88
C ASP A 158 -8.37 7.90 2.16
N VAL A 159 -9.07 8.55 3.09
CA VAL A 159 -8.55 8.92 4.42
C VAL A 159 -9.62 8.55 5.44
N GLY A 160 -9.23 7.89 6.51
CA GLY A 160 -10.13 7.52 7.57
C GLY A 160 -9.47 6.59 8.58
N THR A 161 -10.28 6.08 9.51
CA THR A 161 -9.86 5.14 10.53
C THR A 161 -10.38 3.75 10.19
N GLU A 162 -9.46 2.82 9.94
CA GLU A 162 -9.80 1.40 9.86
C GLU A 162 -9.96 0.84 11.28
N ILE A 163 -11.09 0.18 11.54
CA ILE A 163 -11.39 -0.47 12.81
C ILE A 163 -11.38 -1.98 12.55
N PHE A 164 -10.42 -2.67 13.16
CA PHE A 164 -10.28 -4.11 13.01
C PHE A 164 -11.34 -4.86 13.81
N VAL A 165 -11.63 -6.11 13.41
CA VAL A 165 -12.62 -6.96 14.09
C VAL A 165 -12.22 -7.16 15.55
N SER A 166 -13.14 -6.82 16.44
CA SER A 166 -13.00 -6.86 17.90
C SER A 166 -14.25 -7.50 18.51
N ASP A 167 -14.10 -8.12 19.68
CA ASP A 167 -15.21 -8.66 20.48
C ASP A 167 -15.83 -7.61 21.41
N LYS A 168 -15.46 -6.33 21.24
CA LYS A 168 -15.88 -5.19 22.05
C LYS A 168 -16.30 -4.02 21.18
N ASP A 169 -16.97 -3.06 21.81
CA ASP A 169 -17.29 -1.79 21.18
C ASP A 169 -16.01 -0.97 20.99
N GLU A 170 -15.70 -0.67 19.73
CA GLU A 170 -14.57 0.18 19.34
C GLU A 170 -15.09 1.57 18.94
N VAL A 171 -14.44 2.62 19.45
CA VAL A 171 -14.75 4.01 19.11
C VAL A 171 -13.47 4.69 18.65
N ALA A 172 -13.50 5.29 17.47
CA ALA A 172 -12.41 6.09 16.93
C ALA A 172 -12.86 7.54 16.77
N GLU A 173 -12.07 8.47 17.30
CA GLU A 173 -12.22 9.90 17.09
C GLU A 173 -10.99 10.42 16.34
N TRP A 174 -11.23 11.19 15.28
CA TRP A 174 -10.17 11.76 14.46
C TRP A 174 -10.64 13.10 13.87
N THR A 175 -9.67 13.90 13.46
CA THR A 175 -9.94 15.18 12.79
C THR A 175 -8.97 15.33 11.63
N LEU A 176 -9.50 15.80 10.51
CA LEU A 176 -8.75 16.20 9.33
C LEU A 176 -9.24 17.60 8.95
N SER A 177 -8.30 18.52 8.76
CA SER A 177 -8.56 19.86 8.25
C SER A 177 -7.63 20.14 7.06
N ASP A 178 -7.93 21.20 6.31
CA ASP A 178 -7.04 21.73 5.26
C ASP A 178 -6.60 20.66 4.24
N PHE A 179 -7.57 19.82 3.84
CA PHE A 179 -7.34 18.71 2.90
C PHE A 179 -7.54 19.18 1.46
N ASP A 180 -6.42 19.44 0.78
CA ASP A 180 -6.38 19.81 -0.63
C ASP A 180 -5.82 18.67 -1.50
N VAL A 181 -6.43 18.47 -2.67
CA VAL A 181 -5.92 17.55 -3.71
C VAL A 181 -5.48 18.34 -4.92
N ILE A 182 -4.16 18.43 -5.11
CA ILE A 182 -3.56 19.20 -6.21
C ILE A 182 -3.14 18.23 -7.32
N LEU A 183 -3.76 18.37 -8.49
CA LEU A 183 -3.34 17.65 -9.69
C LEU A 183 -2.32 18.48 -10.45
N THR A 184 -1.05 18.05 -10.43
CA THR A 184 0.00 18.67 -11.23
C THR A 184 -0.05 18.09 -12.65
N SER A 185 -0.13 18.96 -13.66
CA SER A 185 0.00 18.50 -15.05
C SER A 185 1.44 18.02 -15.28
N PRO A 186 1.66 16.94 -16.06
CA PRO A 186 3.01 16.49 -16.35
C PRO A 186 3.79 17.64 -16.99
N THR A 187 4.96 17.94 -16.44
CA THR A 187 5.92 18.85 -17.07
C THR A 187 6.32 18.21 -18.40
N THR A 188 5.86 18.80 -19.50
CA THR A 188 6.18 18.39 -20.88
C THR A 188 7.66 18.42 -21.16
#